data_AF-A0A6N7W7Y4-F1
#
_entry.id   AF-A0A6N7W7Y4-F1
#
_cell.length_a   1.000
_cell.length_b   1.000
_cell.length_c   1.000
_cell.angle_alpha   90.00
_cell.angle_beta   90.00
_cell.angle_gamma   90.00
#
_symmetry.space_group_name_H-M   'P 1'
#
loop_
_entity.id
_entity.type
_entity.pdbx_description
1 polymer ?
#
loop_
_entity_poly.entity_id
_entity_poly.type
_entity_poly.pdbx_seq_one_letter_code
_entity_poly.pdbx_strand_id
1 'polypeptide(L)'
;MHNRHDHSYKLMFSQRQMVRDLLTGFVKEAWVEQLDFNQMEQVSGSYITDELRDREDDMIWRIWWRDRWLYVYLLLEFQSSEDKHMAVRIMSYLGLLYQDLIRQDAFTPSGKLPPVLPIVLYNGEKRWT
;
A
#
# COMPACT_ATOMS: atom_id res chain seq x y z
N MET A 1 3.79 24.42 -10.91
CA MET A 1 4.54 23.38 -11.64
C MET A 1 4.80 22.25 -10.66
N HIS A 2 3.91 21.24 -10.62
CA HIS A 2 3.74 20.41 -9.40
C HIS A 2 3.50 18.91 -9.69
N ASN A 3 3.43 18.48 -10.96
CA ASN A 3 3.00 17.11 -11.34
C ASN A 3 4.13 16.15 -11.77
N ARG A 4 5.37 16.62 -11.85
CA ARG A 4 6.47 15.84 -12.46
C ARG A 4 7.14 14.89 -11.47
N HIS A 5 7.14 15.23 -10.17
CA HIS A 5 7.73 14.40 -9.13
C HIS A 5 6.78 13.27 -8.69
N ASP A 6 5.49 13.55 -8.49
CA ASP A 6 4.49 12.54 -8.11
C ASP A 6 4.39 11.41 -9.15
N HIS A 7 4.34 11.77 -10.44
CA HIS A 7 4.34 10.80 -11.52
C HIS A 7 5.65 9.97 -11.56
N SER A 8 6.78 10.54 -11.15
CA SER A 8 8.05 9.80 -11.14
C SER A 8 8.09 8.75 -10.02
N TYR A 9 7.58 9.06 -8.84
CA TYR A 9 7.51 8.10 -7.73
C TYR A 9 6.46 7.03 -7.97
N LYS A 10 5.28 7.40 -8.48
CA LYS A 10 4.25 6.43 -8.88
C LYS A 10 4.80 5.45 -9.94
N LEU A 11 5.58 5.95 -10.89
CA LEU A 11 6.24 5.11 -11.90
C LEU A 11 7.36 4.24 -11.31
N MET A 12 8.10 4.72 -10.32
CA MET A 12 9.10 3.90 -9.63
C MET A 12 8.41 2.79 -8.83
N PHE A 13 7.42 3.12 -8.01
CA PHE A 13 6.74 2.15 -7.15
C PHE A 13 5.71 1.28 -7.87
N SER A 14 5.45 1.50 -9.17
CA SER A 14 4.81 0.51 -10.04
C SER A 14 5.76 -0.64 -10.40
N GLN A 15 7.07 -0.47 -10.20
CA GLN A 15 8.04 -1.54 -10.35
C GLN A 15 8.07 -2.41 -9.10
N ARG A 16 7.80 -3.71 -9.28
CA ARG A 16 7.90 -4.74 -8.24
C ARG A 16 9.21 -4.65 -7.45
N GLN A 17 10.33 -4.41 -8.13
CA GLN A 17 11.65 -4.33 -7.49
C GLN A 17 11.71 -3.20 -6.45
N MET A 18 11.11 -2.05 -6.72
CA MET A 18 11.13 -0.91 -5.79
C MET A 18 10.36 -1.20 -4.50
N VAL A 19 9.22 -1.89 -4.60
CA VAL A 19 8.43 -2.30 -3.42
C VAL A 19 9.16 -3.35 -2.59
N ARG A 20 9.84 -4.29 -3.25
CA ARG A 20 10.71 -5.27 -2.57
C ARG A 20 11.83 -4.58 -1.80
N ASP A 21 12.53 -3.65 -2.45
CA ASP A 21 13.66 -2.95 -1.84
C ASP A 21 13.21 -2.05 -0.69
N LEU A 22 12.02 -1.45 -0.79
CA LEU A 22 11.39 -0.72 0.31
C LEU A 22 11.13 -1.64 1.51
N LEU A 23 10.48 -2.79 1.30
CA LEU A 23 10.13 -3.70 2.39
C LEU A 23 11.37 -4.28 3.06
N THR A 24 12.33 -4.79 2.29
CA THR A 24 13.57 -5.38 2.82
C THR A 24 14.53 -4.32 3.39
N GLY A 25 14.50 -3.11 2.84
CA GLY A 25 15.31 -1.98 3.27
C GLY A 25 14.86 -1.38 4.61
N PHE A 26 13.56 -1.30 4.86
CA PHE A 26 13.01 -0.53 5.98
C PHE A 26 12.23 -1.35 7.03
N VAL A 27 11.64 -2.51 6.66
CA VAL A 27 10.90 -3.35 7.60
C VAL A 27 11.84 -4.44 8.14
N LYS A 28 12.41 -4.21 9.34
CA LYS A 28 13.41 -5.09 9.97
C LYS A 28 12.79 -6.21 10.81
N GLU A 29 11.77 -6.85 10.24
CA GLU A 29 11.04 -7.94 10.88
C GLU A 29 11.30 -9.26 10.18
N ALA A 30 11.50 -10.34 10.93
CA ALA A 30 11.85 -11.66 10.41
C ALA A 30 10.80 -12.28 9.46
N TRP A 31 9.56 -11.75 9.46
CA TRP A 31 8.52 -12.23 8.56
C TRP A 31 8.70 -11.71 7.12
N VAL A 32 9.45 -10.62 6.91
CA VAL A 32 9.70 -10.05 5.57
C VAL A 32 10.52 -11.00 4.70
N GLU A 33 11.45 -11.74 5.32
CA GLU A 33 12.26 -12.76 4.63
C GLU A 33 11.43 -13.94 4.11
N GLN A 34 10.19 -14.09 4.59
CA GLN A 34 9.28 -15.18 4.22
C GLN A 34 8.30 -14.78 3.12
N LEU A 35 8.39 -13.55 2.60
CA LEU A 35 7.56 -13.07 1.51
C LEU A 35 8.04 -13.60 0.17
N ASP A 36 7.13 -14.13 -0.64
CA ASP A 36 7.43 -14.52 -2.01
C ASP A 36 7.22 -13.32 -2.95
N PHE A 37 8.28 -12.53 -3.12
CA PHE A 37 8.29 -11.39 -4.02
C PHE A 37 8.14 -11.77 -5.50
N ASN A 38 8.32 -13.04 -5.90
CA ASN A 38 8.09 -13.46 -7.29
C ASN A 38 6.60 -13.50 -7.63
N GLN A 39 5.77 -13.76 -6.64
CA GLN A 39 4.30 -13.72 -6.73
C GLN A 39 3.71 -12.35 -6.40
N MET A 40 4.54 -11.34 -6.11
CA MET A 40 4.05 -9.99 -5.81
C MET A 40 3.41 -9.34 -7.04
N GLU A 41 2.19 -8.85 -6.87
CA GLU A 41 1.43 -8.20 -7.94
C GLU A 41 0.70 -6.96 -7.44
N GLN A 42 0.56 -6.00 -8.33
CA GLN A 42 -0.21 -4.80 -8.07
C GLN A 42 -1.69 -5.13 -8.25
N VAL A 43 -2.51 -4.79 -7.26
CA VAL A 43 -3.97 -4.92 -7.34
C VAL A 43 -4.46 -3.78 -8.25
N SER A 44 -5.05 -4.11 -9.40
CA SER A 44 -5.44 -3.09 -10.37
C SER A 44 -6.66 -2.29 -9.90
N GLY A 45 -6.76 -1.02 -10.35
CA GLY A 45 -7.82 -0.08 -10.00
C GLY A 45 -9.26 -0.51 -10.38
N SER A 46 -9.40 -1.57 -11.17
CA SER A 46 -10.68 -2.22 -11.48
C SER A 46 -11.20 -3.09 -10.34
N TYR A 47 -10.32 -3.53 -9.43
CA TYR A 47 -10.64 -4.37 -8.27
C TYR A 47 -10.75 -3.56 -6.98
N ILE A 48 -10.87 -2.23 -7.04
CA ILE A 48 -11.09 -1.40 -5.87
C ILE A 48 -12.22 -0.41 -6.16
N THR A 49 -12.94 0.00 -5.12
CA THR A 49 -14.07 0.92 -5.25
C THR A 49 -13.68 2.24 -5.91
N ASP A 50 -14.64 2.91 -6.56
CA ASP A 50 -14.38 4.21 -7.19
C ASP A 50 -13.82 5.25 -6.19
N GLU A 51 -14.21 5.15 -4.91
CA GLU A 51 -13.69 5.97 -3.81
C GLU A 51 -12.19 5.76 -3.51
N LEU A 52 -11.68 4.55 -3.76
CA LEU A 52 -10.25 4.24 -3.71
C LEU A 52 -9.55 4.63 -5.02
N ARG A 53 -10.26 4.59 -6.16
CA ARG A 53 -9.72 4.97 -7.47
C ARG A 53 -9.42 6.46 -7.57
N ASP A 54 -10.22 7.32 -6.92
CA ASP A 54 -9.98 8.77 -6.84
C ASP A 54 -8.71 9.15 -6.04
N ARG A 55 -8.03 8.18 -5.43
CA ARG A 55 -6.74 8.35 -4.73
C ARG A 55 -5.59 8.02 -5.67
N GLU A 56 -5.42 8.86 -6.68
CA GLU A 56 -4.50 8.63 -7.81
C GLU A 56 -3.06 8.27 -7.41
N ASP A 57 -2.56 8.68 -6.24
CA ASP A 57 -1.18 8.41 -5.84
C ASP A 57 -1.00 7.12 -5.02
N ASP A 58 -2.08 6.44 -4.66
CA ASP A 58 -2.04 5.24 -3.82
C ASP A 58 -1.79 3.98 -4.66
N MET A 59 -1.05 3.03 -4.08
CA MET A 59 -0.73 1.76 -4.73
C MET A 59 -1.00 0.60 -3.78
N ILE A 60 -1.73 -0.40 -4.26
CA ILE A 60 -1.99 -1.61 -3.48
C ILE A 60 -1.27 -2.77 -4.14
N TRP A 61 -0.47 -3.45 -3.34
CA TRP A 61 0.24 -4.66 -3.74
C TRP A 61 -0.26 -5.83 -2.91
N ARG A 62 -0.30 -7.03 -3.51
CA ARG A 62 -0.43 -8.27 -2.75
C ARG A 62 0.79 -9.15 -2.96
N ILE A 63 1.22 -9.80 -1.88
CA ILE A 63 2.42 -10.61 -1.82
C ILE A 63 2.06 -11.92 -1.13
N TRP A 64 2.50 -13.04 -1.69
CA TRP A 64 2.23 -14.33 -1.05
C TRP A 64 3.10 -14.47 0.21
N TRP A 65 2.45 -14.76 1.33
CA TRP A 65 3.10 -14.93 2.63
C TRP A 65 2.61 -16.21 3.30
N ARG A 66 3.46 -17.24 3.28
CA ARG A 66 3.15 -18.61 3.74
C ARG A 66 1.97 -19.23 2.98
N ASP A 67 0.77 -19.11 3.52
CA ASP A 67 -0.48 -19.72 3.06
C ASP A 67 -1.57 -18.68 2.75
N ARG A 68 -1.21 -17.40 2.70
CA ARG A 68 -2.16 -16.30 2.53
C ARG A 68 -1.55 -15.14 1.76
N TRP A 69 -2.41 -14.27 1.24
CA TRP A 69 -2.01 -12.97 0.74
C TRP A 69 -1.74 -11.99 1.89
N LEU A 70 -0.63 -11.28 1.81
CA LEU A 70 -0.37 -10.02 2.51
C LEU A 70 -0.64 -8.88 1.55
N TYR A 71 -1.44 -7.92 1.97
CA TYR A 71 -1.64 -6.69 1.22
C TYR A 71 -0.71 -5.60 1.75
N VAL A 72 -0.09 -4.85 0.86
CA VAL A 72 0.71 -3.66 1.17
C VAL A 72 -0.01 -2.47 0.57
N TYR A 73 -0.48 -1.57 1.43
CA TYR A 73 -1.11 -0.32 1.03
C TYR A 73 -0.04 0.77 1.06
N LEU A 74 0.42 1.21 -0.09
CA LEU A 74 1.45 2.22 -0.24
C LEU A 74 0.80 3.58 -0.54
N LEU A 75 0.83 4.47 0.43
CA LEU A 75 0.41 5.87 0.31
C LEU A 75 1.62 6.73 -0.02
N LEU A 76 1.57 7.39 -1.17
CA LEU A 76 2.60 8.28 -1.67
C LEU A 76 2.20 9.73 -1.35
N GLU A 77 2.78 10.32 -0.30
CA GLU A 77 2.43 11.67 0.15
C GLU A 77 3.63 12.61 -0.10
N PHE A 78 3.69 13.15 -1.31
CA PHE A 78 4.89 13.84 -1.78
C PHE A 78 4.89 15.36 -1.63
N GLN A 79 3.75 16.06 -1.51
CA GLN A 79 3.71 17.53 -1.26
C GLN A 79 2.42 18.07 -0.61
N SER A 80 1.94 17.51 0.51
CA SER A 80 0.98 18.23 1.36
C SER A 80 1.68 18.88 2.57
N SER A 81 1.26 20.10 2.91
CA SER A 81 1.44 20.66 4.24
C SER A 81 1.10 19.59 5.28
N GLU A 82 1.91 19.44 6.34
CA GLU A 82 1.70 18.45 7.42
C GLU A 82 0.22 18.11 7.63
N ASP A 83 -0.18 16.93 7.13
CA ASP A 83 -1.53 16.43 7.40
C ASP A 83 -1.53 15.84 8.80
N LYS A 84 -1.98 16.66 9.75
CA LYS A 84 -2.13 16.28 11.17
C LYS A 84 -3.11 15.12 11.38
N HIS A 85 -3.90 14.79 10.36
CA HIS A 85 -4.89 13.72 10.38
C HIS A 85 -4.50 12.53 9.51
N MET A 86 -3.23 12.42 9.11
CA MET A 86 -2.71 11.31 8.30
C MET A 86 -3.08 9.93 8.86
N ALA A 87 -2.99 9.74 10.19
CA ALA A 87 -3.41 8.50 10.83
C ALA A 87 -4.90 8.17 10.59
N VAL A 88 -5.78 9.17 10.58
CA VAL A 88 -7.21 9.01 10.31
C VAL A 88 -7.43 8.63 8.85
N ARG A 89 -6.73 9.29 7.92
CA ARG A 89 -6.79 8.94 6.48
C ARG A 89 -6.38 7.50 6.23
N ILE A 90 -5.27 7.04 6.82
CA ILE A 90 -4.82 5.65 6.72
C ILE A 90 -5.90 4.69 7.23
N MET A 91 -6.49 4.97 8.41
CA MET A 91 -7.58 4.13 8.93
C MET A 91 -8.79 4.08 7.98
N SER A 92 -9.19 5.21 7.40
CA SER A 92 -10.27 5.25 6.42
C SER A 92 -9.94 4.43 5.17
N TYR A 93 -8.71 4.54 4.64
CA TYR A 93 -8.28 3.79 3.46
C TYR A 93 -8.20 2.29 3.71
N LEU A 94 -7.68 1.88 4.87
CA LEU A 94 -7.71 0.48 5.30
C LEU A 94 -9.15 -0.04 5.40
N GLY A 95 -10.06 0.77 5.96
CA GLY A 95 -11.48 0.43 6.03
C GLY A 95 -12.10 0.20 4.65
N LEU A 96 -11.84 1.09 3.70
CA LEU A 96 -12.32 0.95 2.32
C LEU A 96 -11.74 -0.30 1.63
N LEU A 97 -10.44 -0.56 1.80
CA LEU A 97 -9.82 -1.78 1.28
C LEU A 97 -10.45 -3.02 1.90
N TYR A 98 -10.65 -3.07 3.21
CA TYR A 98 -11.29 -4.23 3.84
C TYR A 98 -12.73 -4.43 3.39
N GLN A 99 -13.52 -3.37 3.20
CA GLN A 99 -14.86 -3.49 2.63
C GLN A 99 -14.82 -4.11 1.23
N ASP A 100 -13.86 -3.69 0.41
CA ASP A 100 -13.67 -4.22 -0.93
C ASP A 100 -13.24 -5.70 -0.92
N LEU A 101 -12.28 -6.08 -0.06
CA LEU A 101 -11.89 -7.47 0.16
C LEU A 101 -13.06 -8.35 0.62
N ILE A 102 -13.95 -7.83 1.49
CA ILE A 102 -15.18 -8.53 1.90
C ILE A 102 -16.10 -8.75 0.71
N ARG A 103 -16.33 -7.72 -0.13
CA ARG A 103 -17.19 -7.82 -1.32
C ARG A 103 -16.68 -8.86 -2.32
N GLN A 104 -15.37 -9.07 -2.36
CA GLN A 104 -14.71 -10.02 -3.26
C GLN A 104 -14.54 -11.42 -2.65
N ASP A 105 -15.05 -11.66 -1.43
CA ASP A 105 -14.84 -12.92 -0.69
C ASP A 105 -13.35 -13.27 -0.52
N ALA A 106 -12.49 -12.24 -0.46
CA ALA A 106 -11.04 -12.37 -0.41
C ALA A 106 -10.54 -12.65 1.01
N PHE A 107 -10.91 -13.81 1.54
CA PHE A 107 -10.53 -14.26 2.88
C PHE A 107 -9.29 -15.17 2.87
N THR A 108 -8.59 -15.21 4.00
CA THR A 108 -7.57 -16.23 4.28
C THR A 108 -8.21 -17.63 4.32
N PRO A 109 -7.42 -18.72 4.22
CA PRO A 109 -7.93 -20.09 4.35
C PRO A 109 -8.70 -20.34 5.66
N SER A 110 -8.43 -19.55 6.70
CA SER A 110 -9.13 -19.61 8.00
C SER A 110 -10.45 -18.84 8.06
N GLY A 111 -10.91 -18.25 6.96
CA GLY A 111 -12.12 -17.41 6.89
C GLY A 111 -11.98 -16.01 7.49
N LYS A 112 -10.74 -15.57 7.78
CA LYS A 112 -10.44 -14.23 8.30
C LYS A 112 -10.00 -13.29 7.19
N LEU A 113 -10.13 -11.98 7.40
CA LEU A 113 -9.54 -10.98 6.50
C LEU A 113 -8.01 -11.12 6.43
N PRO A 114 -7.41 -10.89 5.26
CA PRO A 114 -5.96 -10.96 5.09
C PRO A 114 -5.29 -9.78 5.81
N PRO A 115 -4.03 -9.94 6.25
CA PRO A 115 -3.28 -8.84 6.81
C PRO A 115 -3.04 -7.74 5.77
N VAL A 116 -3.13 -6.48 6.20
CA VAL A 116 -2.77 -5.30 5.41
C VAL A 116 -1.67 -4.54 6.15
N LEU A 117 -0.57 -4.26 5.47
CA LEU A 117 0.50 -3.38 5.93
C LEU A 117 0.36 -2.00 5.27
N PRO A 118 -0.05 -0.95 6.00
CA PRO A 118 0.01 0.41 5.49
C PRO A 118 1.46 0.92 5.54
N ILE A 119 1.92 1.51 4.44
CA ILE A 119 3.20 2.22 4.36
C ILE A 119 2.92 3.62 3.80
N VAL A 120 3.39 4.63 4.51
CA VAL A 120 3.34 6.02 4.04
C VAL A 120 4.75 6.43 3.65
N LEU A 121 4.94 6.79 2.38
CA LEU A 121 6.13 7.48 1.92
C LEU A 121 5.85 8.97 1.96
N TYR A 122 6.47 9.61 2.95
CA TYR A 122 6.36 11.04 3.19
C TYR A 122 7.68 11.71 2.86
N ASN A 123 7.65 12.74 2.00
CA ASN A 123 8.82 13.52 1.61
C ASN A 123 8.68 15.02 1.94
N GLY A 124 7.96 15.36 3.01
CA GLY A 124 7.84 16.77 3.42
C GLY A 124 9.11 17.30 4.08
N GLU A 125 9.29 18.62 4.03
CA GLU A 125 10.49 19.31 4.53
C GLU A 125 10.65 19.21 6.05
N LYS A 126 9.55 19.05 6.79
CA LYS A 126 9.55 18.90 8.25
C LYS A 126 9.30 17.45 8.61
N ARG A 127 9.92 17.00 9.70
CA ARG A 127 9.59 15.70 10.26
C ARG A 127 8.10 15.68 10.63
N TRP A 128 7.40 14.62 10.25
CA TRP A 128 6.03 14.40 10.68
C TRP A 128 5.95 14.35 12.21
N THR A 129 5.09 15.20 12.80
CA THR A 129 4.83 15.32 14.25
C THR A 129 3.36 15.14 14.56
#